data_AF-A0A382JGL8-F1
#
_entry.id   AF-A0A382JGL8-F1
#
_cell.length_a   1.000
_cell.length_b   1.000
_cell.length_c   1.000
_cell.angle_alpha   90.00
_cell.angle_beta   90.00
_cell.angle_gamma   90.00
#
_symmetry.space_group_name_H-M   'P 1'
#
loop_
_entity.id
_entity.type
_entity.pdbx_description
1 polymer ?
#
loop_
_entity_poly.entity_id
_entity_poly.type
_entity_poly.pdbx_seq_one_letter_code
_entity_poly.pdbx_strand_id
1 'polypeptide(L)'
;VKEQSDSQTSEPNSQLKLLIGRGKEQGFLTYAEVNDHLPNDIVDPEQIEDIVNMINDMGITVHEKAPDTQSLVLSDAPVTNDDAAEEAAAAIATVDSEFGRTTDPVRMYMREMGTVELLTRQGEIRIAKRIEDGLNQVRSSLCYFPPTIELLAWTYEPIKSGQGRLQ
;
A
#
# COMPACT_ATOMS: atom_id res chain seq x y z
N VAL A 1 -30.60 16.15 18.06
CA VAL A 1 -29.78 16.54 16.89
C VAL A 1 -28.96 15.31 16.54
N LYS A 2 -29.53 14.32 15.83
CA LYS A 2 -29.45 14.13 14.36
C LYS A 2 -28.00 14.29 13.87
N GLU A 3 -27.31 13.17 13.73
CA GLU A 3 -27.08 12.48 12.43
C GLU A 3 -25.93 13.14 11.67
N GLN A 4 -24.85 12.37 11.44
CA GLN A 4 -24.07 12.29 10.18
C GLN A 4 -22.59 11.96 10.45
N SER A 5 -22.24 10.67 10.41
CA SER A 5 -20.90 10.19 10.01
C SER A 5 -20.94 8.67 9.84
N ASP A 6 -21.71 8.13 8.88
CA ASP A 6 -21.72 6.67 8.63
C ASP A 6 -22.25 6.29 7.24
N SER A 7 -21.85 6.99 6.17
CA SER A 7 -22.44 6.77 4.85
C SER A 7 -21.47 6.76 3.67
N GLN A 8 -20.28 6.14 3.79
CA GLN A 8 -19.42 5.96 2.60
C GLN A 8 -18.76 4.59 2.40
N THR A 9 -18.80 3.64 3.33
CA THR A 9 -18.04 2.37 3.18
C THR A 9 -18.85 1.20 2.57
N SER A 10 -20.16 1.33 2.33
CA SER A 10 -21.02 0.21 1.88
C SER A 10 -21.40 0.20 0.39
N GLU A 11 -21.20 1.30 -0.33
CA GLU A 11 -21.56 1.44 -1.75
C GLU A 11 -20.75 0.52 -2.71
N PRO A 12 -19.41 0.41 -2.61
CA PRO A 12 -18.63 -0.30 -3.64
C PRO A 12 -18.92 -1.81 -3.64
N ASN A 13 -19.13 -2.38 -2.44
CA ASN A 13 -19.48 -3.79 -2.27
C ASN A 13 -20.89 -4.11 -2.81
N SER A 14 -21.80 -3.14 -2.83
CA SER A 14 -23.13 -3.33 -3.41
C SER A 14 -23.07 -3.36 -4.94
N GLN A 15 -22.25 -2.50 -5.54
CA GLN A 15 -22.13 -2.40 -6.99
C GLN A 15 -21.44 -3.62 -7.60
N LEU A 16 -20.36 -4.11 -6.97
CA LEU A 16 -19.68 -5.33 -7.42
C LEU A 16 -20.58 -6.57 -7.32
N LYS A 17 -21.36 -6.69 -6.24
CA LYS A 17 -22.33 -7.78 -6.07
C LYS A 17 -23.43 -7.77 -7.12
N LEU A 18 -23.92 -6.59 -7.49
CA LEU A 18 -24.91 -6.43 -8.57
C LEU A 18 -24.31 -6.84 -9.92
N LEU A 19 -23.05 -6.49 -10.18
CA LEU A 19 -22.33 -6.86 -11.39
C LEU A 19 -22.17 -8.38 -11.51
N ILE A 20 -21.75 -9.05 -10.43
CA ILE A 20 -21.61 -10.51 -10.39
C ILE A 20 -22.96 -11.20 -10.59
N GLY A 21 -24.04 -10.68 -9.98
CA GLY A 21 -25.39 -11.20 -10.19
C GLY A 21 -25.81 -11.15 -11.67
N ARG A 22 -25.58 -10.00 -12.32
CA ARG A 22 -25.89 -9.80 -13.74
C ARG A 22 -25.00 -10.66 -14.65
N GLY A 23 -23.71 -10.76 -14.36
CA GLY A 23 -22.78 -11.60 -15.11
C GLY A 23 -23.09 -13.10 -14.98
N LYS A 24 -23.63 -13.53 -13.85
CA LYS A 24 -24.09 -14.90 -13.62
C LYS A 24 -25.38 -15.23 -14.38
N GLU A 25 -26.30 -14.27 -14.51
CA GLU A 25 -27.52 -14.42 -15.33
C GLU A 25 -27.21 -14.46 -16.83
N GLN A 26 -26.23 -13.66 -17.27
CA GLN A 26 -25.88 -13.52 -18.69
C GLN A 26 -24.81 -14.52 -19.15
N GLY A 27 -24.03 -15.09 -18.22
CA GLY A 27 -22.92 -16.00 -18.50
C GLY A 27 -21.65 -15.33 -19.05
N PHE A 28 -21.71 -14.01 -19.28
CA PHE A 28 -20.59 -13.21 -19.73
C PHE A 28 -20.63 -11.78 -19.16
N LEU A 29 -19.48 -11.12 -19.15
CA LEU A 29 -19.37 -9.69 -18.83
C LEU A 29 -18.42 -9.01 -19.81
N THR A 30 -18.57 -7.70 -20.02
CA THR A 30 -17.62 -6.94 -20.85
C THR A 30 -16.57 -6.20 -20.03
N TYR A 31 -15.38 -6.00 -20.59
CA TYR A 31 -14.31 -5.25 -19.91
C TYR A 31 -14.73 -3.81 -19.56
N ALA A 32 -15.59 -3.20 -20.39
CA ALA A 32 -16.17 -1.89 -20.11
C ALA A 32 -17.11 -1.91 -18.89
N GLU A 33 -17.97 -2.93 -18.78
CA GLU A 33 -18.86 -3.09 -17.63
C GLU A 33 -18.10 -3.39 -16.33
N VAL A 34 -17.00 -4.14 -16.40
CA VAL A 34 -16.10 -4.30 -15.23
C VAL A 34 -15.56 -2.94 -14.81
N ASN A 35 -14.95 -2.21 -15.75
CA ASN A 35 -14.29 -0.93 -15.46
C ASN A 35 -15.26 0.17 -14.98
N ASP A 36 -16.49 0.21 -15.49
CA ASP A 36 -17.51 1.21 -15.10
C ASP A 36 -18.05 1.00 -13.67
N HIS A 37 -17.95 -0.23 -13.15
CA HIS A 37 -18.43 -0.62 -11.83
C HIS A 37 -17.30 -0.80 -10.81
N LEU A 38 -16.05 -0.59 -11.21
CA LEU A 38 -14.90 -0.51 -10.31
C LEU A 38 -14.83 0.87 -9.65
N PRO A 39 -14.50 0.95 -8.34
CA PRO A 39 -14.21 2.22 -7.69
C PRO A 39 -13.07 2.96 -8.39
N ASN A 40 -13.15 4.29 -8.49
CA ASN A 40 -12.09 5.14 -9.06
C ASN A 40 -10.73 5.05 -8.34
N ASP A 41 -10.65 4.35 -7.20
CA ASP A 41 -9.41 4.07 -6.49
C ASP A 41 -8.61 2.90 -7.11
N ILE A 42 -9.26 2.06 -7.92
CA ILE A 42 -8.62 0.94 -8.64
C ILE A 42 -8.34 1.39 -10.08
N VAL A 43 -7.19 2.03 -10.30
CA VAL A 43 -6.78 2.56 -11.61
C VAL A 43 -5.62 1.75 -12.22
N ASP A 44 -5.07 0.79 -11.46
CA ASP A 44 -3.90 0.03 -11.87
C ASP A 44 -4.30 -1.14 -12.80
N PRO A 45 -3.71 -1.25 -14.00
CA PRO A 45 -4.04 -2.33 -14.96
C PRO A 45 -3.85 -3.74 -14.40
N GLU A 46 -2.86 -3.96 -13.53
CA GLU A 46 -2.61 -5.26 -12.89
C GLU A 46 -3.73 -5.64 -11.92
N GLN A 47 -4.26 -4.68 -11.15
CA GLN A 47 -5.39 -4.94 -10.24
C GLN A 47 -6.66 -5.25 -11.01
N ILE A 48 -6.84 -4.63 -12.19
CA ILE A 48 -7.97 -4.93 -13.06
C ILE A 48 -7.83 -6.35 -13.62
N GLU A 49 -6.62 -6.78 -13.98
CA GLU A 49 -6.34 -8.15 -14.45
C GLU A 49 -6.63 -9.20 -13.35
N ASP A 50 -6.22 -8.93 -12.11
CA ASP A 50 -6.53 -9.79 -10.96
C ASP A 50 -8.05 -9.92 -10.72
N ILE A 51 -8.79 -8.82 -10.87
CA ILE A 51 -10.26 -8.83 -10.75
C ILE A 51 -10.91 -9.62 -11.90
N VAL A 52 -10.40 -9.48 -13.12
CA VAL A 52 -10.87 -10.27 -14.27
C VAL A 52 -10.61 -11.76 -14.06
N ASN A 53 -9.46 -12.13 -13.50
CA ASN A 53 -9.15 -13.51 -13.15
C ASN A 53 -10.08 -14.06 -12.07
N MET A 54 -10.37 -13.28 -11.02
CA MET A 54 -11.34 -13.68 -9.99
C MET A 54 -12.76 -13.89 -10.55
N ILE A 55 -13.18 -13.06 -11.51
CA ILE A 55 -14.50 -13.20 -12.16
C ILE A 55 -14.55 -14.46 -13.04
N ASN A 56 -13.45 -14.78 -13.74
CA ASN A 56 -13.34 -16.01 -14.52
C ASN A 56 -13.38 -17.26 -13.62
N ASP A 57 -12.75 -17.24 -12.44
CA ASP A 57 -12.80 -18.33 -11.46
C ASP A 57 -14.22 -18.57 -10.91
N MET A 58 -15.07 -17.53 -10.89
CA MET A 58 -16.50 -17.64 -10.57
C MET A 58 -17.36 -18.18 -11.73
N GLY A 59 -16.73 -18.52 -12.88
CA GLY A 59 -17.39 -19.11 -14.04
C GLY A 59 -18.05 -18.10 -14.99
N ILE A 60 -17.72 -16.81 -14.90
CA ILE A 60 -18.25 -15.76 -15.78
C ILE A 60 -17.15 -15.37 -16.77
N THR A 61 -17.41 -15.53 -18.07
CA THR A 61 -16.38 -15.22 -19.09
C THR A 61 -16.35 -13.72 -19.39
N VAL A 62 -15.20 -13.08 -19.25
CA VAL A 62 -15.04 -11.66 -19.60
C VAL A 62 -14.61 -11.51 -21.06
N HIS A 63 -15.38 -10.77 -21.86
CA HIS A 63 -15.09 -10.49 -23.26
C HIS A 63 -14.79 -9.01 -23.50
N GLU A 64 -13.89 -8.68 -24.44
CA GLU A 64 -13.66 -7.28 -24.84
C GLU A 64 -14.86 -6.65 -25.56
N LYS A 65 -15.69 -7.47 -26.20
CA LYS A 65 -16.89 -7.05 -26.92
C LYS A 65 -17.99 -8.08 -26.70
N ALA A 66 -19.22 -7.62 -26.45
CA ALA A 66 -20.36 -8.51 -26.25
C ALA A 66 -20.47 -9.51 -27.43
N PRO A 67 -20.47 -10.82 -27.18
CA PRO A 67 -20.62 -11.81 -28.24
C PRO A 67 -22.03 -11.75 -28.83
N ASP A 68 -22.14 -11.91 -30.16
CA ASP A 68 -23.43 -11.98 -30.84
C ASP A 68 -24.24 -13.17 -30.30
N THR A 69 -25.54 -12.95 -30.09
CA THR A 69 -26.50 -13.84 -29.40
C THR A 69 -26.67 -15.24 -30.01
N GLN A 70 -25.93 -15.59 -31.06
CA GLN A 70 -25.93 -16.91 -31.70
C GLN A 70 -24.87 -17.88 -31.14
N SER A 71 -23.88 -17.44 -30.33
CA SER A 71 -22.86 -18.36 -29.76
C SER A 71 -23.18 -18.90 -28.36
N LEU A 72 -24.21 -18.39 -27.68
CA LEU A 72 -24.53 -18.72 -26.28
C LEU A 72 -25.35 -20.01 -26.10
N VAL A 73 -25.83 -20.63 -27.16
CA VAL A 73 -26.75 -21.80 -27.10
C VAL A 73 -26.01 -23.15 -27.08
N LEU A 74 -24.68 -23.18 -27.24
CA LEU A 74 -23.92 -24.44 -27.37
C LEU A 74 -23.19 -24.92 -26.11
N SER A 75 -23.24 -24.18 -25.00
CA SER A 75 -22.51 -24.52 -23.76
C SER A 75 -23.46 -25.07 -22.69
N ASP A 76 -23.74 -26.37 -22.76
CA ASP A 76 -24.59 -27.10 -21.81
C ASP A 76 -23.83 -27.42 -20.48
N ALA A 77 -24.26 -26.76 -19.40
CA ALA A 77 -24.30 -27.17 -17.98
C ALA A 77 -22.97 -27.35 -17.17
N PRO A 78 -22.96 -27.42 -15.79
CA PRO A 78 -24.11 -27.49 -14.86
C PRO A 78 -24.03 -26.70 -13.51
N VAL A 79 -25.19 -26.59 -12.86
CA VAL A 79 -25.57 -26.39 -11.42
C VAL A 79 -24.63 -25.72 -10.37
N THR A 80 -25.22 -24.68 -9.77
CA THR A 80 -25.31 -24.34 -8.33
C THR A 80 -24.52 -25.19 -7.31
N ASN A 81 -23.63 -24.54 -6.56
CA ASN A 81 -23.23 -25.00 -5.22
C ASN A 81 -23.19 -23.81 -4.25
N ASP A 82 -24.00 -23.86 -3.20
CA ASP A 82 -24.21 -22.79 -2.20
C ASP A 82 -23.08 -22.74 -1.15
N ASP A 83 -22.27 -23.79 -1.05
CA ASP A 83 -21.09 -23.87 -0.17
C ASP A 83 -19.91 -22.99 -0.65
N ALA A 84 -19.84 -22.68 -1.95
CA ALA A 84 -18.76 -21.86 -2.51
C ALA A 84 -18.90 -20.36 -2.16
N ALA A 85 -20.09 -19.93 -1.74
CA ALA A 85 -20.36 -18.53 -1.43
C ALA A 85 -19.76 -18.10 -0.09
N GLU A 86 -19.70 -19.00 0.89
CA GLU A 86 -19.14 -18.72 2.22
C GLU A 86 -17.62 -18.76 2.20
N GLU A 87 -17.03 -19.66 1.41
CA GLU A 87 -15.59 -19.74 1.18
C GLU A 87 -15.06 -18.54 0.37
N ALA A 88 -15.83 -18.07 -0.63
CA ALA A 88 -15.51 -16.86 -1.39
C ALA A 88 -15.63 -15.57 -0.54
N ALA A 89 -16.61 -15.48 0.36
CA ALA A 89 -16.75 -14.35 1.27
C ALA A 89 -15.58 -14.27 2.27
N ALA A 90 -15.10 -15.42 2.75
CA ALA A 90 -13.91 -15.50 3.60
C ALA A 90 -12.63 -15.10 2.85
N ALA A 91 -12.48 -15.53 1.58
CA ALA A 91 -11.36 -15.14 0.73
C ALA A 91 -11.32 -13.63 0.45
N ILE A 92 -12.47 -13.00 0.22
CA ILE A 92 -12.57 -11.55 0.00
C ILE A 92 -12.18 -10.75 1.25
N ALA A 93 -12.54 -11.24 2.45
CA ALA A 93 -12.15 -10.59 3.72
C ALA A 93 -10.64 -10.69 4.00
N THR A 94 -9.98 -11.78 3.58
CA THR A 94 -8.51 -11.89 3.62
C THR A 94 -7.83 -11.00 2.57
N VAL A 95 -8.48 -10.80 1.43
CA VAL A 95 -7.99 -9.98 0.32
C VAL A 95 -8.02 -8.47 0.64
N ASP A 96 -8.90 -7.99 1.53
CA ASP A 96 -8.84 -6.61 2.07
C ASP A 96 -7.51 -6.34 2.83
N SER A 97 -6.87 -7.39 3.37
CA SER A 97 -5.53 -7.30 3.98
C SER A 97 -4.39 -7.45 2.95
N GLU A 98 -4.70 -7.90 1.73
CA GLU A 98 -3.76 -8.32 0.69
C GLU A 98 -3.72 -7.35 -0.50
N PHE A 99 -4.79 -6.56 -0.71
CA PHE A 99 -4.88 -5.48 -1.72
C PHE A 99 -3.82 -4.37 -1.54
N GLY A 100 -3.08 -4.39 -0.42
CA GLY A 100 -1.93 -3.51 -0.17
C GLY A 100 -0.56 -4.17 -0.31
N ARG A 101 -0.46 -5.48 -0.58
CA ARG A 101 0.80 -6.22 -0.70
C ARG A 101 1.31 -6.20 -2.14
N THR A 102 1.67 -5.02 -2.60
CA THR A 102 2.54 -4.90 -3.78
C THR A 102 3.83 -5.67 -3.53
N THR A 103 4.21 -6.58 -4.44
CA THR A 103 5.51 -7.26 -4.44
C THR A 103 6.62 -6.38 -5.04
N ASP A 104 6.28 -5.24 -5.64
CA ASP A 104 7.25 -4.28 -6.17
C ASP A 104 7.98 -3.55 -5.02
N PRO A 105 9.32 -3.71 -4.90
CA PRO A 105 10.12 -3.02 -3.89
C PRO A 105 10.06 -1.50 -3.98
N VAL A 106 9.88 -0.94 -5.18
CA VAL A 106 9.81 0.52 -5.38
C VAL A 106 8.49 1.06 -4.82
N ARG A 107 7.37 0.41 -5.14
CA ARG A 107 6.06 0.78 -4.59
C ARG A 107 5.99 0.55 -3.08
N MET A 108 6.65 -0.49 -2.56
CA MET A 108 6.80 -0.69 -1.12
C MET A 108 7.52 0.49 -0.46
N TYR A 109 8.64 0.95 -1.02
CA TYR A 109 9.38 2.12 -0.53
C TYR A 109 8.56 3.41 -0.61
N MET A 110 7.90 3.69 -1.73
CA MET A 110 7.09 4.92 -1.89
C MET A 110 5.91 4.95 -0.92
N ARG A 111 5.28 3.80 -0.67
CA ARG A 111 4.23 3.68 0.34
C ARG A 111 4.78 3.99 1.73
N GLU A 112 5.91 3.38 2.09
CA GLU A 112 6.52 3.56 3.42
C GLU A 112 7.04 5.00 3.62
N MET A 113 7.70 5.59 2.61
CA MET A 113 8.09 7.00 2.62
C MET A 113 6.88 7.93 2.76
N GLY A 114 5.78 7.64 2.06
CA GLY A 114 4.56 8.44 2.07
C GLY A 114 3.81 8.42 3.40
N THR A 115 4.10 7.48 4.30
CA THR A 115 3.53 7.47 5.66
C THR A 115 4.10 8.59 6.54
N VAL A 116 5.27 9.13 6.20
CA VAL A 116 5.94 10.17 6.98
C VAL A 116 5.59 11.54 6.40
N GLU A 117 4.95 12.38 7.20
CA GLU A 117 4.60 13.75 6.81
C GLU A 117 5.84 14.61 6.53
N LEU A 118 5.71 15.54 5.58
CA LEU A 118 6.76 16.49 5.27
C LEU A 118 7.00 17.47 6.44
N LEU A 119 8.27 17.78 6.69
CA LEU A 119 8.63 18.73 7.74
C LEU A 119 8.31 20.15 7.33
N THR A 120 7.80 20.92 8.29
CA THR A 120 7.75 22.38 8.19
C THR A 120 9.11 22.96 8.57
N ARG A 121 9.43 24.18 8.08
CA ARG A 121 10.66 24.90 8.48
C ARG A 121 10.88 24.96 9.99
N GLN A 122 9.82 25.12 10.79
CA GLN A 122 9.91 25.12 12.25
C GLN A 122 10.14 23.71 12.83
N GLY A 123 9.65 22.67 12.17
CA GLY A 123 9.97 21.28 12.48
C GLY A 123 11.46 20.97 12.27
N GLU A 124 12.02 21.39 11.13
CA GLU A 124 13.44 21.23 10.82
C GLU A 124 14.33 21.90 11.87
N ILE A 125 14.03 23.15 12.25
CA ILE A 125 14.78 23.89 13.27
C ILE A 125 14.73 23.17 14.63
N ARG A 126 13.57 22.61 15.01
CA ARG A 126 13.45 21.85 16.27
C ARG A 126 14.30 20.59 16.26
N ILE A 127 14.32 19.87 15.14
CA ILE A 127 15.15 18.67 15.00
C ILE A 127 16.64 19.05 15.05
N ALA A 128 17.04 20.13 14.37
CA ALA A 128 18.42 20.62 14.39
C ALA A 128 18.88 20.96 15.81
N LYS A 129 18.07 21.71 16.57
CA LYS A 129 18.36 22.03 17.98
C LYS A 129 18.48 20.77 18.84
N ARG A 130 17.59 19.79 18.65
CA ARG A 130 17.64 18.53 19.40
C ARG A 130 18.92 17.74 19.10
N ILE A 131 19.39 17.75 17.86
CA ILE A 131 20.66 17.13 17.47
C ILE A 131 21.84 17.85 18.13
N GLU A 132 21.85 19.19 18.10
CA GLU A 132 22.89 20.01 18.74
C GLU A 132 22.95 19.79 20.25
N ASP A 133 21.79 19.76 20.92
CA ASP A 133 21.69 19.47 22.35
C ASP A 133 22.21 18.06 22.67
N GLY A 134 21.87 17.07 21.84
CA GLY A 134 22.39 15.70 21.98
C GLY A 134 23.91 15.64 21.82
N LEU A 135 24.47 16.33 20.84
CA LEU A 135 25.92 16.44 20.66
C LEU A 135 26.60 17.12 21.86
N ASN A 136 26.00 18.17 22.41
CA ASN A 136 26.51 18.85 23.59
C ASN A 136 26.47 17.94 24.84
N GLN A 137 25.45 17.11 24.99
CA GLN A 137 25.38 16.12 26.07
C GLN A 137 26.48 15.06 25.95
N VAL A 138 26.71 14.55 24.74
CA VAL A 138 27.81 13.60 24.47
C VAL A 138 29.15 14.25 24.75
N ARG A 139 29.37 15.47 24.25
CA ARG A 139 30.60 16.24 24.48
C ARG A 139 30.87 16.45 25.97
N SER A 140 29.83 16.83 26.72
CA SER A 140 29.95 17.03 28.18
C SER A 140 30.32 15.73 28.88
N SER A 141 29.66 14.62 28.52
CA SER A 141 29.96 13.29 29.06
C SER A 141 31.40 12.86 28.79
N LEU A 142 31.91 13.13 27.58
CA LEU A 142 33.30 12.88 27.21
C LEU A 142 34.30 13.70 28.03
N CYS A 143 33.97 14.96 28.37
CA CYS A 143 34.83 15.78 29.23
C CYS A 143 34.94 15.24 30.66
N TYR A 144 33.91 14.53 31.17
CA TYR A 144 33.95 13.91 32.49
C TYR A 144 34.70 12.57 32.52
N PHE A 145 35.10 12.02 31.37
CA PHE A 145 35.85 10.78 31.28
C PHE A 145 37.36 11.06 31.16
N PRO A 146 38.18 10.79 32.21
CA PRO A 146 39.58 11.20 32.23
C PRO A 146 40.44 10.68 31.06
N PRO A 147 40.29 9.43 30.58
CA PRO A 147 41.07 8.93 29.44
C PRO A 147 40.85 9.72 28.14
N THR A 148 39.71 10.39 27.98
CA THR A 148 39.46 11.24 26.80
C THR A 148 40.39 12.46 26.78
N ILE A 149 40.65 13.06 27.95
CA ILE A 149 41.55 14.22 28.04
C ILE A 149 43.01 13.79 27.83
N GLU A 150 43.40 12.62 28.34
CA GLU A 150 44.73 12.04 28.09
C GLU A 150 44.96 11.77 26.60
N LEU A 151 43.97 11.17 25.92
CA LEU A 151 44.02 10.94 24.48
C LEU A 151 44.11 12.26 23.70
N LEU A 152 43.35 13.28 24.11
CA LEU A 152 43.40 14.60 23.49
C LEU A 152 44.79 15.25 23.65
N ALA A 153 45.39 15.15 24.84
CA ALA A 153 46.73 15.66 25.09
C ALA A 153 47.78 14.92 24.25
N TRP A 154 47.70 13.59 24.19
CA TRP A 154 48.61 12.76 23.39
C TRP A 154 48.51 13.07 21.89
N THR A 155 47.31 13.27 21.37
CA THR A 155 47.10 13.66 19.96
C THR A 155 47.57 15.09 19.67
N TYR A 156 47.56 15.98 20.65
CA TYR A 156 48.02 17.37 20.50
C TYR A 156 49.54 17.53 20.55
N GLU A 157 50.25 16.69 21.30
CA GLU A 157 51.71 16.77 21.47
C GLU A 157 52.52 16.77 20.12
N PRO A 158 52.22 15.92 19.12
CA PRO A 158 52.91 15.98 17.83
C PRO A 158 52.59 17.25 17.03
N ILE A 159 51.42 17.87 17.23
CA ILE A 159 51.09 19.15 16.61
C ILE A 159 51.95 20.25 17.24
N LYS A 160 52.09 20.25 18.56
CA LYS A 160 52.93 21.19 19.31
C LYS A 160 54.40 21.09 18.95
N SER A 161 54.92 19.89 18.69
CA SER A 161 56.31 19.68 18.25
C SER A 161 56.56 20.03 16.77
N GLY A 162 55.54 20.50 16.04
CA GLY A 162 55.63 20.87 14.63
C GLY A 162 55.60 19.68 13.66
N GLN A 163 55.31 18.48 14.17
CA GLN A 163 55.22 17.24 13.39
C GLN A 163 53.79 16.97 12.87
N GLY A 164 52.82 17.80 13.28
CA GLY A 164 51.42 17.72 12.85
C GLY A 164 50.84 19.09 12.47
N ARG A 165 49.69 19.08 11.79
CA ARG A 165 48.96 20.30 11.39
C ARG A 165 47.71 20.46 12.25
N LEU A 166 47.45 21.67 12.74
CA LEU A 166 46.14 22.03 13.27
C LEU A 166 45.15 22.02 12.09
N GLN A 167 44.07 21.25 12.19
CA GLN A 167 42.98 21.26 11.20
C GLN A 167 41.86 22.18 11.64
#